data_AF-A0A2H3DJF2-F1
#
_entry.id   AF-A0A2H3DJF2-F1
#
_cell.length_a   1.000
_cell.length_b   1.000
_cell.length_c   1.000
_cell.angle_alpha   90.00
_cell.angle_beta   90.00
_cell.angle_gamma   90.00
#
_symmetry.space_group_name_H-M   'P 1'
#
loop_
_entity.id
_entity.type
_entity.pdbx_description
1 polymer ?
#
loop_
_entity_poly.entity_id
_entity_poly.type
_entity_poly.pdbx_seq_one_letter_code
_entity_poly.pdbx_strand_id
1 'polypeptide(L)'
;MYTHLPSCLPRHQFRAIDLLRRISTATGRQRAIGHGQNLSARYARLEKSLRQKQTLQGDLEELSGSSLTVPEKTGKKKRQNTFRGLVVPELPRTPESDECCMSGCAVCVYDLYEESMAAYKENVAALRNALVSMGVPEYEWPASIMSPTENIERKNNVALSVFEEMERALKEKQKSSAPSRQTF
;
A
#
# COMPACT_ATOMS: atom_id res chain seq x y z
N MET A 1 -1.88 -80.31 -18.55
CA MET A 1 -3.30 -80.51 -18.87
C MET A 1 -3.86 -79.20 -19.39
N TYR A 2 -4.08 -79.15 -20.70
CA TYR A 2 -4.77 -78.07 -21.42
C TYR A 2 -6.28 -78.20 -21.20
N THR A 3 -7.01 -77.08 -21.12
CA THR A 3 -8.40 -76.86 -21.59
C THR A 3 -8.87 -75.48 -21.09
N HIS A 4 -8.94 -74.47 -21.96
CA HIS A 4 -10.09 -74.05 -22.78
C HIS A 4 -11.04 -73.05 -22.08
N LEU A 5 -10.85 -71.76 -22.40
CA LEU A 5 -11.97 -70.83 -22.68
C LEU A 5 -12.51 -71.18 -24.10
N PRO A 6 -13.77 -70.90 -24.49
CA PRO A 6 -14.40 -69.57 -24.39
C PRO A 6 -15.95 -69.50 -24.27
N SER A 7 -16.45 -68.26 -24.31
CA SER A 7 -17.75 -67.80 -24.86
C SER A 7 -19.06 -68.04 -24.08
N CYS A 8 -19.72 -66.94 -23.67
CA CYS A 8 -20.90 -66.39 -24.37
C CYS A 8 -21.41 -65.07 -23.73
N LEU A 9 -21.41 -63.99 -24.54
CA LEU A 9 -22.29 -62.83 -24.40
C LEU A 9 -23.63 -63.12 -25.13
N PRO A 10 -24.76 -62.49 -24.76
CA PRO A 10 -25.21 -61.25 -25.41
C PRO A 10 -25.83 -60.24 -24.41
N ARG A 11 -25.56 -58.93 -24.48
CA ARG A 11 -26.04 -57.87 -25.41
C ARG A 11 -27.53 -57.49 -25.21
N HIS A 12 -27.76 -56.39 -24.47
CA HIS A 12 -28.82 -55.35 -24.59
C HIS A 12 -28.96 -54.70 -23.20
N GLN A 13 -29.04 -53.39 -22.97
CA GLN A 13 -29.14 -52.20 -23.81
C GLN A 13 -28.73 -51.03 -22.89
N PHE A 14 -27.93 -50.10 -23.38
CA PHE A 14 -27.60 -48.86 -22.68
C PHE A 14 -28.87 -48.06 -22.38
N ARG A 15 -29.09 -47.66 -21.12
CA ARG A 15 -29.84 -46.44 -20.80
C ARG A 15 -29.05 -45.58 -19.83
N ALA A 16 -28.71 -44.41 -20.32
CA ALA A 16 -27.92 -43.40 -19.65
C ALA A 16 -28.69 -42.77 -18.47
N ILE A 17 -27.96 -42.58 -17.37
CA ILE A 17 -27.79 -41.32 -16.61
C ILE A 17 -29.06 -40.48 -16.36
N ASP A 18 -29.49 -40.39 -15.10
CA ASP A 18 -29.76 -39.12 -14.37
C ASP A 18 -30.66 -39.38 -13.16
N LEU A 19 -30.07 -39.49 -11.97
CA LEU A 19 -30.79 -39.39 -10.71
C LEU A 19 -29.94 -38.62 -9.70
N LEU A 20 -29.95 -37.30 -9.83
CA LEU A 20 -29.57 -36.39 -8.76
C LEU A 20 -30.31 -35.06 -8.93
N ARG A 21 -30.77 -34.56 -7.77
CA ARG A 21 -31.14 -33.16 -7.47
C ARG A 21 -32.64 -32.81 -7.49
N ARG A 22 -33.33 -33.22 -6.42
CA ARG A 22 -34.42 -32.43 -5.83
C ARG A 22 -33.88 -31.64 -4.64
N ILE A 23 -33.51 -30.39 -4.89
CA ILE A 23 -33.55 -29.33 -3.88
C ILE A 23 -34.29 -28.16 -4.53
N SER A 24 -35.52 -27.96 -4.08
CA SER A 24 -36.34 -26.80 -4.43
C SER A 24 -35.66 -25.53 -3.93
N THR A 25 -35.30 -24.63 -4.85
CA THR A 25 -35.15 -23.21 -4.54
C THR A 25 -36.13 -22.47 -5.43
N ALA A 26 -37.05 -21.76 -4.78
CA ALA A 26 -37.96 -20.83 -5.41
C ALA A 26 -37.13 -19.76 -6.13
N THR A 27 -37.19 -19.74 -7.46
CA THR A 27 -37.05 -18.56 -8.33
C THR A 27 -37.39 -19.03 -9.73
N GLY A 28 -38.64 -18.80 -10.13
CA GLY A 28 -39.08 -19.08 -11.50
C GLY A 28 -38.34 -18.19 -12.49
N ARG A 29 -37.24 -18.69 -13.07
CA ARG A 29 -36.73 -18.19 -14.36
C ARG A 29 -37.34 -19.04 -15.45
N GLN A 30 -38.48 -18.59 -15.97
CA GLN A 30 -38.97 -19.09 -17.25
C GLN A 30 -37.92 -18.77 -18.33
N ARG A 31 -37.28 -19.80 -18.87
CA ARG A 31 -36.43 -19.65 -20.06
C ARG A 31 -37.35 -19.49 -21.26
N ALA A 32 -37.53 -18.24 -21.71
CA ALA A 32 -38.23 -17.95 -22.94
C ALA A 32 -37.43 -18.49 -24.14
N ILE A 33 -37.96 -19.52 -24.78
CA ILE A 33 -37.47 -20.07 -26.05
C ILE A 33 -38.22 -19.31 -27.16
N GLY A 34 -37.45 -18.57 -27.97
CA GLY A 34 -37.84 -18.14 -29.32
C GLY A 34 -38.67 -16.85 -29.44
N HIS A 35 -38.03 -15.74 -29.82
CA HIS A 35 -38.33 -14.97 -31.05
C HIS A 35 -37.62 -13.62 -31.02
N GLY A 36 -36.93 -13.29 -32.12
CA GLY A 36 -36.59 -11.92 -32.52
C GLY A 36 -35.79 -11.11 -31.50
N GLN A 37 -34.49 -10.98 -31.73
CA GLN A 37 -33.67 -9.99 -31.04
C GLN A 37 -34.40 -8.63 -31.09
N ASN A 38 -34.83 -8.11 -29.94
CA ASN A 38 -35.28 -6.71 -29.85
C ASN A 38 -34.03 -5.84 -29.98
N LEU A 39 -33.52 -5.71 -31.21
CA LEU A 39 -32.38 -4.87 -31.54
C LEU A 39 -32.65 -3.46 -31.01
N SER A 40 -33.87 -2.95 -31.19
CA SER A 40 -34.33 -1.68 -30.61
C SER A 40 -34.14 -1.60 -29.09
N ALA A 41 -34.59 -2.61 -28.33
CA ALA A 41 -34.43 -2.63 -26.88
C ALA A 41 -32.95 -2.78 -26.45
N ARG A 42 -32.15 -3.52 -27.21
CA ARG A 42 -30.70 -3.66 -27.00
C ARG A 42 -29.97 -2.34 -27.28
N TYR A 43 -30.29 -1.67 -28.38
CA TYR A 43 -29.76 -0.36 -28.72
C TYR A 43 -30.14 0.69 -27.68
N ALA A 44 -31.39 0.72 -27.23
CA ALA A 44 -31.83 1.63 -26.17
C ALA A 44 -31.09 1.41 -24.84
N ARG A 45 -30.80 0.14 -24.48
CA ARG A 45 -30.00 -0.18 -23.29
C ARG A 45 -28.54 0.24 -23.45
N LEU A 46 -27.96 0.01 -24.64
CA LEU A 46 -26.59 0.42 -24.97
C LEU A 46 -26.45 1.94 -24.93
N GLU A 47 -27.39 2.67 -25.53
CA GLU A 47 -27.41 4.13 -25.54
C GLU A 47 -27.48 4.72 -24.13
N LYS A 48 -28.33 4.16 -23.26
CA LYS A 48 -28.39 4.54 -21.83
C LYS A 48 -27.06 4.30 -21.12
N SER A 49 -26.41 3.16 -21.38
CA SER A 49 -25.10 2.84 -20.78
C SER A 49 -23.99 3.75 -21.30
N LEU A 50 -24.00 4.12 -22.58
CA LEU A 50 -23.02 5.05 -23.16
C LEU A 50 -23.19 6.46 -22.61
N ARG A 51 -24.43 6.95 -22.48
CA ARG A 51 -24.73 8.24 -21.83
C ARG A 51 -24.24 8.26 -20.39
N GLN A 52 -24.52 7.22 -19.61
CA GLN A 52 -24.03 7.09 -18.23
C GLN A 52 -22.50 7.04 -18.15
N LYS A 53 -21.85 6.33 -19.09
CA LYS A 53 -20.39 6.31 -19.15
C LYS A 53 -19.82 7.69 -19.46
N GLN A 54 -20.43 8.42 -20.38
CA GLN A 54 -19.98 9.74 -20.78
C GLN A 54 -20.14 10.77 -19.66
N THR A 55 -21.23 10.71 -18.87
CA THR A 55 -21.39 11.55 -17.68
C THR A 55 -20.33 11.22 -16.64
N LEU A 56 -20.12 9.94 -16.32
CA LEU A 56 -19.07 9.53 -15.37
C LEU A 56 -17.67 9.92 -15.84
N GLN A 57 -17.41 9.85 -17.15
CA GLN A 57 -16.15 10.28 -17.72
C GLN A 57 -15.96 11.80 -17.59
N GLY A 58 -17.01 12.59 -17.84
CA GLY A 58 -17.01 14.03 -17.58
C GLY A 58 -16.79 14.37 -16.10
N ASP A 59 -17.47 13.67 -15.20
CA ASP A 59 -17.27 13.83 -13.75
C ASP A 59 -15.82 13.50 -13.34
N LEU A 60 -15.22 12.44 -13.91
CA LEU A 60 -13.82 12.10 -13.66
C LEU A 60 -12.86 13.15 -14.22
N GLU A 61 -13.14 13.71 -15.40
CA GLU A 61 -12.35 14.77 -16.01
C GLU A 61 -12.46 16.07 -15.19
N GLU A 62 -13.66 16.42 -14.71
CA GLU A 62 -13.90 17.55 -13.81
C GLU A 62 -13.19 17.38 -12.46
N LEU A 63 -13.24 16.18 -11.86
CA LEU A 63 -12.51 15.84 -10.64
C LEU A 63 -10.99 15.82 -10.86
N SER A 64 -10.53 15.51 -12.08
CA SER A 64 -9.10 15.53 -12.43
C SER A 64 -8.59 16.94 -12.74
N GLY A 65 -9.43 17.80 -13.31
CA GLY A 65 -9.14 19.19 -13.65
C GLY A 65 -9.26 20.13 -12.44
N SER A 66 -10.22 19.85 -11.55
CA SER A 66 -10.27 20.46 -10.22
C SER A 66 -9.30 19.74 -9.29
N SER A 67 -8.02 20.07 -9.42
CA SER A 67 -7.10 20.01 -8.29
C SER A 67 -7.59 21.02 -7.26
N LEU A 68 -8.61 20.65 -6.48
CA LEU A 68 -9.05 21.18 -5.19
C LEU A 68 -10.30 20.36 -4.75
N THR A 69 -10.05 19.46 -3.79
CA THR A 69 -11.01 18.81 -2.86
C THR A 69 -12.08 17.86 -3.43
N VAL A 70 -11.77 16.55 -3.42
CA VAL A 70 -12.76 15.45 -3.55
C VAL A 70 -12.97 14.79 -2.17
N PRO A 71 -14.20 14.59 -1.70
CA PRO A 71 -14.48 13.78 -0.52
C PRO A 71 -15.12 12.43 -0.91
N GLU A 72 -14.35 11.33 -1.00
CA GLU A 72 -14.79 10.01 -0.52
C GLU A 72 -13.68 8.93 -0.49
N LYS A 73 -13.72 8.11 0.57
CA LYS A 73 -12.94 6.90 0.89
C LYS A 73 -11.50 7.11 1.32
N THR A 74 -11.34 7.08 2.64
CA THR A 74 -10.13 7.31 3.44
C THR A 74 -9.05 6.23 3.26
N GLY A 75 -8.49 6.11 2.06
CA GLY A 75 -7.09 5.74 1.92
C GLY A 75 -6.29 7.04 1.97
N LYS A 76 -5.75 7.41 3.13
CA LYS A 76 -4.88 8.60 3.24
C LYS A 76 -3.68 8.37 2.32
N LYS A 77 -3.73 8.87 1.08
CA LYS A 77 -2.57 8.89 0.18
C LYS A 77 -1.49 9.69 0.89
N LYS A 78 -0.46 9.00 1.40
CA LYS A 78 0.68 9.64 2.04
C LYS A 78 1.27 10.63 1.04
N ARG A 79 1.41 11.89 1.46
CA ARG A 79 2.11 12.91 0.67
C ARG A 79 3.57 12.48 0.61
N GLN A 80 4.03 12.07 -0.57
CA GLN A 80 5.40 11.62 -0.77
C GLN A 80 6.35 12.78 -0.42
N ASN A 81 7.34 12.52 0.43
CA ASN A 81 8.29 13.54 0.86
C ASN A 81 9.28 13.80 -0.29
N THR A 82 9.26 15.00 -0.86
CA THR A 82 10.16 15.40 -1.94
C THR A 82 11.22 16.37 -1.42
N PHE A 83 12.49 16.11 -1.70
CA PHE A 83 13.61 16.98 -1.36
C PHE A 83 14.30 17.46 -2.65
N ARG A 84 14.36 18.78 -2.87
CA ARG A 84 14.97 19.40 -4.07
C ARG A 84 14.45 18.78 -5.39
N GLY A 85 13.17 18.40 -5.44
CA GLY A 85 12.54 17.76 -6.60
C GLY A 85 12.78 16.25 -6.73
N LEU A 86 13.60 15.66 -5.86
CA LEU A 86 13.82 14.21 -5.80
C LEU A 86 12.89 13.58 -4.75
N VAL A 87 12.33 12.41 -5.05
CA VAL A 87 11.47 11.68 -4.11
C VAL A 87 12.34 10.97 -3.09
N VAL A 88 12.15 11.27 -1.81
CA VAL A 88 12.85 10.58 -0.72
C VAL A 88 12.13 9.26 -0.45
N PRO A 89 12.82 8.10 -0.56
CA PRO A 89 12.22 6.81 -0.22
C PRO A 89 11.75 6.76 1.23
N GLU A 90 10.59 6.16 1.50
CA GLU A 90 10.13 5.90 2.85
C GLU A 90 10.76 4.61 3.40
N LEU A 91 11.15 4.62 4.67
CA LEU A 91 11.64 3.44 5.35
C LEU A 91 10.50 2.41 5.49
N PRO A 92 10.68 1.16 5.05
CA PRO A 92 9.66 0.14 5.19
C PRO A 92 9.43 -0.19 6.68
N ARG A 93 8.18 -0.49 7.01
CA ARG A 93 7.80 -0.85 8.38
C ARG A 93 8.25 -2.28 8.67
N THR A 94 8.86 -2.49 9.83
CA THR A 94 9.15 -3.82 10.34
C THR A 94 7.84 -4.58 10.57
N PRO A 95 7.70 -5.82 10.08
CA PRO A 95 6.50 -6.60 10.32
C PRO A 95 6.37 -6.97 11.80
N GLU A 96 5.14 -7.04 12.29
CA GLU A 96 4.85 -7.46 13.65
C GLU A 96 4.89 -8.99 13.77
N SER A 97 5.11 -9.52 14.97
CA SER A 97 5.11 -10.98 15.20
C SER A 97 3.80 -11.64 14.79
N ASP A 98 2.68 -10.92 14.93
CA ASP A 98 1.34 -11.42 14.66
C ASP A 98 1.07 -11.58 13.16
N GLU A 99 1.84 -10.90 12.31
CA GLU A 99 1.79 -11.05 10.85
C GLU A 99 2.56 -12.30 10.39
N CYS A 100 3.46 -12.83 11.24
CA CYS A 100 4.14 -14.09 10.99
C CYS A 100 3.24 -15.28 11.33
N CYS A 101 2.87 -16.06 10.31
CA CYS A 101 1.99 -17.21 10.48
C CYS A 101 2.63 -18.38 11.26
N MET A 102 3.95 -18.36 11.50
CA MET A 102 4.76 -19.38 12.21
C MET A 102 4.60 -20.84 11.72
N SER A 103 3.86 -21.08 10.63
CA SER A 103 3.51 -22.42 10.12
C SER A 103 4.12 -22.71 8.75
N GLY A 104 5.03 -21.86 8.27
CA GLY A 104 5.72 -22.04 6.99
C GLY A 104 4.84 -21.68 5.78
N CYS A 105 4.40 -20.42 5.70
CA CYS A 105 3.71 -19.91 4.51
C CYS A 105 4.62 -19.94 3.27
N ALA A 106 4.00 -19.99 2.08
CA ALA A 106 4.72 -19.98 0.81
C ALA A 106 5.54 -18.70 0.56
N VAL A 107 5.17 -17.58 1.19
CA VAL A 107 5.92 -16.32 1.19
C VAL A 107 6.06 -15.86 2.63
N CYS A 108 7.29 -15.68 3.10
CA CYS A 108 7.57 -15.18 4.43
C CYS A 108 7.48 -13.65 4.47
N VAL A 109 6.83 -13.11 5.49
CA VAL A 109 6.69 -11.66 5.67
C VAL A 109 8.06 -11.01 5.92
N TYR A 110 8.97 -11.71 6.60
CA TYR A 110 10.32 -11.22 6.83
C TYR A 110 11.13 -11.14 5.52
N ASP A 111 10.97 -12.10 4.61
CA ASP A 111 11.64 -12.06 3.30
C ASP A 111 11.16 -10.86 2.48
N LEU A 112 9.84 -10.61 2.44
CA LEU A 112 9.28 -9.42 1.79
C LEU A 112 9.81 -8.12 2.42
N TYR A 113 9.97 -8.10 3.75
CA TYR A 113 10.57 -6.97 4.45
C TYR A 113 12.04 -6.80 4.05
N GLU A 114 12.83 -7.86 3.99
CA GLU A 114 14.23 -7.82 3.57
C GLU A 114 14.39 -7.32 2.14
N GLU A 115 13.55 -7.80 1.21
CA GLU A 115 13.48 -7.31 -0.17
C GLU A 115 13.17 -5.80 -0.21
N SER A 116 12.16 -5.37 0.55
CA SER A 116 11.81 -3.95 0.64
C SER A 116 12.93 -3.09 1.24
N MET A 117 13.68 -3.64 2.20
CA MET A 117 14.84 -3.00 2.81
C MET A 117 16.02 -2.93 1.85
N ALA A 118 16.25 -3.95 1.03
CA ALA A 118 17.25 -3.92 -0.02
C ALA A 118 16.94 -2.83 -1.05
N ALA A 119 15.71 -2.81 -1.56
CA ALA A 119 15.24 -1.78 -2.49
C ALA A 119 15.34 -0.36 -1.89
N TYR A 120 15.00 -0.20 -0.60
CA TYR A 120 15.17 1.07 0.11
C TYR A 120 16.63 1.55 0.10
N LYS A 121 17.58 0.66 0.44
CA LYS A 121 19.01 1.01 0.48
C LYS A 121 19.54 1.41 -0.90
N GLU A 122 19.14 0.69 -1.95
CA GLU A 122 19.50 1.03 -3.33
C GLU A 122 18.97 2.39 -3.76
N ASN A 123 17.69 2.66 -3.48
CA ASN A 123 17.07 3.95 -3.79
C ASN A 123 17.72 5.09 -3.02
N VAL A 124 18.06 4.89 -1.74
CA VAL A 124 18.79 5.89 -0.95
C VAL A 124 20.19 6.12 -1.52
N ALA A 125 20.92 5.08 -1.92
CA ALA A 125 22.23 5.23 -2.54
C ALA A 125 22.14 6.01 -3.86
N ALA A 126 21.17 5.70 -4.71
CA ALA A 126 20.92 6.43 -5.96
C ALA A 126 20.57 7.91 -5.69
N LEU A 127 19.74 8.17 -4.68
CA LEU A 127 19.39 9.53 -4.25
C LEU A 127 20.62 10.30 -3.77
N ARG A 128 21.46 9.70 -2.93
CA ARG A 128 22.71 10.31 -2.45
C ARG A 128 23.62 10.67 -3.61
N ASN A 129 23.80 9.76 -4.57
CA ASN A 129 24.60 10.01 -5.76
C ASN A 129 24.05 11.19 -6.59
N ALA A 130 22.73 11.30 -6.72
CA ALA A 130 22.09 12.42 -7.39
C ALA A 130 22.26 13.75 -6.62
N LEU A 131 22.24 13.73 -5.28
CA LEU A 131 22.49 14.91 -4.46
C LEU A 131 23.95 15.38 -4.58
N VAL A 132 24.90 14.45 -4.59
CA VAL A 132 26.32 14.74 -4.81
C VAL A 132 26.56 15.32 -6.20
N SER A 133 25.91 14.80 -7.24
CA SER A 133 26.05 15.35 -8.60
C SER A 133 25.46 16.76 -8.74
N MET A 134 24.44 17.10 -7.93
CA MET A 134 23.91 18.46 -7.80
C MET A 134 24.77 19.37 -6.91
N GLY A 135 25.84 18.86 -6.30
CA GLY A 135 26.73 19.62 -5.42
C GLY A 135 26.10 19.98 -4.06
N VAL A 136 25.09 19.24 -3.62
CA VAL A 136 24.42 19.48 -2.33
C VAL A 136 25.25 18.85 -1.20
N PRO A 137 25.76 19.64 -0.23
CA PRO A 137 26.58 19.10 0.86
C PRO A 137 25.76 18.20 1.79
N GLU A 138 26.40 17.19 2.40
CA GLU A 138 25.74 16.19 3.27
C GLU A 138 25.03 16.83 4.47
N TYR A 139 25.46 18.02 4.91
CA TYR A 139 24.81 18.77 6.01
C TYR A 139 23.38 19.21 5.73
N GLU A 140 23.01 19.36 4.46
CA GLU A 140 21.66 19.78 4.06
C GLU A 140 20.71 18.61 3.83
N TRP A 141 21.23 17.38 3.87
CA TRP A 141 20.44 16.21 3.58
C TRP A 141 19.47 15.91 4.73
N PRO A 142 18.26 15.43 4.42
CA PRO A 142 17.32 14.97 5.44
C PRO A 142 17.93 13.89 6.34
N ALA A 143 17.64 13.96 7.65
CA ALA A 143 18.14 13.02 8.65
C ALA A 143 17.90 11.53 8.30
N SER A 144 16.83 11.23 7.56
CA SER A 144 16.49 9.87 7.13
C SER A 144 17.47 9.25 6.15
N ILE A 145 18.15 10.07 5.32
CA ILE A 145 19.07 9.59 4.28
C ILE A 145 20.53 9.84 4.62
N MET A 146 20.84 10.52 5.72
CA MET A 146 22.22 10.75 6.13
C MET A 146 22.92 9.47 6.60
N SER A 147 24.25 9.53 6.70
CA SER A 147 25.03 8.54 7.43
C SER A 147 24.64 8.49 8.93
N PRO A 148 24.60 7.30 9.56
CA PRO A 148 24.24 7.18 10.97
C PRO A 148 25.17 7.98 11.90
N THR A 149 26.47 8.01 11.61
CA THR A 149 27.49 8.73 12.39
C THR A 149 27.24 10.24 12.37
N GLU A 150 27.06 10.85 11.20
CA GLU A 150 26.79 12.29 11.12
C GLU A 150 25.44 12.66 11.75
N ASN A 151 24.44 11.79 11.66
CA ASN A 151 23.14 12.03 12.29
C ASN A 151 23.27 12.06 13.82
N ILE A 152 24.08 11.16 14.40
CA ILE A 152 24.39 11.13 15.83
C ILE A 152 25.14 12.41 16.23
N GLU A 153 26.16 12.81 15.48
CA GLU A 153 26.94 14.02 15.77
C GLU A 153 26.08 15.29 15.74
N ARG A 154 25.21 15.45 14.73
CA ARG A 154 24.28 16.59 14.68
C ARG A 154 23.33 16.61 15.88
N LYS A 155 22.79 15.46 16.28
CA LYS A 155 21.94 15.36 17.48
C LYS A 155 22.69 15.74 18.75
N ASN A 156 23.95 15.30 18.89
CA ASN A 156 24.79 15.65 20.03
C ASN A 156 25.09 17.15 20.08
N ASN A 157 25.44 17.76 18.94
CA ASN A 157 25.71 19.20 18.86
C ASN A 157 24.47 20.03 19.23
N VAL A 158 23.29 19.65 18.75
CA VAL A 158 22.02 20.31 19.13
C VAL A 158 21.75 20.15 20.62
N ALA A 159 21.95 18.95 21.19
CA ALA A 159 21.77 18.72 22.62
C ALA A 159 22.74 19.54 23.49
N LEU A 160 24.01 19.64 23.10
CA LEU A 160 25.01 20.45 23.78
C LEU A 160 24.66 21.94 23.74
N SER A 161 24.21 22.45 22.59
CA SER A 161 23.77 23.85 22.43
C SER A 161 22.59 24.19 23.36
N VAL A 162 21.58 23.32 23.42
CA VAL A 162 20.40 23.52 24.28
C VAL A 162 20.79 23.50 25.76
N PHE A 163 21.69 22.61 26.15
CA PHE A 163 22.18 22.53 27.52
C PHE A 163 22.94 23.80 27.92
N GLU A 164 23.80 24.31 27.04
CA GLU A 164 24.55 25.55 27.27
C GLU A 164 23.61 26.76 27.45
N GLU A 165 22.57 26.87 26.63
CA GLU A 165 21.55 27.93 26.76
C GLU A 165 20.82 27.85 28.10
N MET A 166 20.44 26.65 28.53
CA MET A 166 19.77 26.43 29.80
C MET A 166 20.66 26.79 30.99
N GLU A 167 21.96 26.44 30.96
CA GLU A 167 22.90 26.85 32.00
C GLU A 167 23.03 28.37 32.11
N ARG A 168 23.09 29.07 30.97
CA ARG A 168 23.14 30.53 30.94
C ARG A 168 21.88 31.13 31.58
N ALA A 169 20.71 30.62 31.23
CA ALA A 169 19.43 31.05 31.80
C ALA A 169 19.34 30.80 33.33
N LEU A 170 19.85 29.67 33.81
CA LEU A 170 19.90 29.38 35.25
C LEU A 170 20.86 30.30 36.00
N LYS A 171 22.04 30.60 35.43
CA LYS A 171 23.01 31.53 36.02
C LYS A 171 22.43 32.94 36.14
N GLU A 172 21.67 33.39 35.15
CA GLU A 172 20.96 34.68 35.20
C GLU A 172 19.92 34.72 36.32
N LYS A 173 19.10 33.66 36.44
CA LYS A 173 18.12 33.55 37.53
C LYS A 173 18.79 33.53 38.90
N GLN A 174 19.86 32.76 39.08
CA GLN A 174 20.62 32.70 40.34
C GLN A 174 21.23 34.05 40.72
N LYS A 175 21.76 34.80 39.74
CA LYS A 175 22.27 36.16 39.96
C LYS A 175 21.15 37.11 40.39
N SER A 176 19.97 37.00 39.80
CA SER A 176 18.81 37.84 40.15
C SER A 176 18.17 37.47 41.49
N SER A 177 18.27 36.20 41.93
CA SER A 177 17.63 35.69 43.14
C SER A 177 18.54 35.70 44.38
N ALA A 178 19.80 36.14 44.28
CA ALA A 178 20.72 36.19 45.40
C ALA A 178 20.18 37.17 46.47
N PRO A 179 19.79 36.72 47.68
CA PRO A 179 19.22 37.61 48.69
C PRO A 179 20.31 38.53 49.22
N SER A 180 20.01 39.82 49.33
CA SER A 180 20.83 40.79 50.06
C SER A 180 20.96 40.29 51.51
N ARG A 181 22.11 39.71 51.84
CA ARG A 181 22.44 39.26 53.19
C ARG A 181 22.54 40.52 54.06
N GLN A 182 21.45 40.89 54.72
CA GLN A 182 21.43 41.97 55.69
C GLN A 182 22.40 41.59 56.81
N THR A 183 23.54 42.28 56.83
CA THR A 183 24.55 42.20 57.88
C THR A 183 23.99 42.95 59.09
N PHE A 184 23.68 42.22 60.16
CA PHE A 184 23.36 42.76 61.48
C PHE A 184 24.64 43.07 62.26
#